data_AF-A0A7K0XJW0-F1
#
_entry.id   AF-A0A7K0XJW0-F1
#
_cell.length_a   1.000
_cell.length_b   1.000
_cell.length_c   1.000
_cell.angle_alpha   90.00
_cell.angle_beta   90.00
_cell.angle_gamma   90.00
#
_symmetry.space_group_name_H-M   'P 1'
#
loop_
_entity.id
_entity.type
_entity.pdbx_description
1 polymer ?
#
loop_
_entity_poly.entity_id
_entity_poly.type
_entity_poly.pdbx_seq_one_letter_code
_entity_poly.pdbx_strand_id
1 'polypeptide(L)'
;MWHLDKIFKDLTVVAIPTRTSFRGVSIREAALFHGPAGWSEFSPFIEYSDSEAEPWLNAALEGAYVPWPKFERDSIGINATLPKVSIDRVSDILNRFPGAKTVKIKIDDFEHDSELVEAALDFNPDFKVRLDVNGGWNLKTALLNLYNYNLRFGKVFEYIEQPCLEISELKELKKEIPMKIA
;
A
#
# COMPACT_ATOMS: atom_id res chain seq x y z
N MET A 1 -11.42 23.49 16.79
CA MET A 1 -12.30 22.40 17.26
C MET A 1 -13.50 22.35 16.33
N TRP A 2 -13.80 21.19 15.77
CA TRP A 2 -14.85 21.02 14.76
C TRP A 2 -16.25 21.02 15.39
N HIS A 3 -17.22 21.70 14.78
CA HIS A 3 -18.63 21.64 15.19
C HIS A 3 -19.36 20.63 14.29
N LEU A 4 -19.26 19.34 14.64
CA LEU A 4 -19.71 18.23 13.78
C LEU A 4 -21.20 18.30 13.41
N ASP A 5 -22.03 18.83 14.32
CA ASP A 5 -23.46 19.11 14.11
C ASP A 5 -23.74 20.07 12.94
N LYS A 6 -22.76 20.91 12.61
CA LYS A 6 -22.83 21.89 11.51
C LYS A 6 -22.14 21.41 10.24
N ILE A 7 -21.38 20.32 10.32
CA ILE A 7 -20.53 19.82 9.23
C ILE A 7 -21.28 18.76 8.42
N PHE A 8 -21.88 17.77 9.08
CA PHE A 8 -22.53 16.64 8.40
C PHE A 8 -23.97 16.95 8.02
N LYS A 9 -24.18 18.03 7.26
CA LYS A 9 -25.52 18.41 6.76
C LYS A 9 -25.97 17.55 5.58
N ASP A 10 -25.02 17.06 4.80
CA ASP A 10 -25.22 16.30 3.57
C ASP A 10 -24.45 14.97 3.56
N LEU A 11 -24.08 14.47 4.75
CA LEU A 11 -23.34 13.23 4.89
C LEU A 11 -24.12 12.07 4.25
N THR A 12 -23.48 11.40 3.30
CA THR A 12 -24.02 10.26 2.59
C THR A 12 -23.07 9.08 2.74
N VAL A 13 -23.59 7.94 3.19
CA VAL A 13 -22.82 6.70 3.25
C VAL A 13 -23.00 5.96 1.93
N VAL A 14 -21.87 5.55 1.34
CA VAL A 14 -21.83 4.70 0.15
C VAL A 14 -21.17 3.37 0.49
N ALA A 15 -21.57 2.32 -0.21
CA ALA A 15 -20.99 0.98 -0.09
C ALA A 15 -20.65 0.46 -1.50
N ILE A 16 -19.36 0.26 -1.76
CA ILE A 16 -18.84 -0.06 -3.09
C ILE A 16 -18.21 -1.46 -3.07
N PRO A 17 -18.70 -2.44 -3.86
CA PRO A 17 -18.08 -3.75 -3.96
C PRO A 17 -16.64 -3.65 -4.49
N THR A 18 -15.71 -4.38 -3.87
CA THR A 18 -14.34 -4.49 -4.37
C THR A 18 -14.29 -5.53 -5.50
N ARG A 19 -13.37 -5.37 -6.46
CA ARG A 19 -13.16 -6.35 -7.53
C ARG A 19 -12.55 -7.66 -7.01
N THR A 20 -11.84 -7.59 -5.89
CA THR A 20 -11.15 -8.69 -5.22
C THR A 20 -11.15 -8.44 -3.72
N SER A 21 -11.19 -9.48 -2.90
CA SER A 21 -11.02 -9.34 -1.46
C SER A 21 -9.65 -8.75 -1.14
N PHE A 22 -9.63 -7.66 -0.37
CA PHE A 22 -8.41 -7.01 0.10
C PHE A 22 -8.52 -6.81 1.61
N ARG A 23 -7.59 -7.36 2.39
CA ARG A 23 -7.67 -7.40 3.87
C ARG A 23 -9.00 -7.98 4.40
N GLY A 24 -9.57 -8.96 3.69
CA GLY A 24 -10.88 -9.55 4.05
C GLY A 24 -12.08 -8.67 3.69
N VAL A 25 -11.87 -7.49 3.09
CA VAL A 25 -12.94 -6.56 2.70
C VAL A 25 -13.40 -6.82 1.28
N SER A 26 -14.69 -7.16 1.12
CA SER A 26 -15.39 -7.32 -0.16
C SER A 26 -16.31 -6.14 -0.51
N ILE A 27 -16.61 -5.29 0.47
CA ILE A 27 -17.42 -4.08 0.33
C ILE A 27 -16.70 -2.95 1.06
N ARG A 28 -16.38 -1.87 0.34
CA ARG A 28 -15.79 -0.68 0.93
C ARG A 28 -16.88 0.35 1.25
N GLU A 29 -17.06 0.62 2.54
CA GLU A 29 -17.93 1.69 3.01
C GLU A 29 -17.16 3.00 3.19
N ALA A 30 -17.83 4.11 2.88
CA ALA A 30 -17.30 5.46 3.02
C ALA A 30 -18.42 6.46 3.31
N ALA A 31 -18.18 7.41 4.21
CA ALA A 31 -19.04 8.55 4.43
C ALA A 31 -18.50 9.76 3.65
N LEU A 32 -19.31 10.29 2.74
CA LEU A 32 -18.99 11.44 1.90
C LEU A 32 -19.72 12.67 2.39
N PHE A 33 -19.05 13.81 2.41
CA PHE A 33 -19.63 15.09 2.80
C PHE A 33 -18.91 16.25 2.09
N HIS A 34 -19.58 17.39 1.99
CA HIS A 34 -19.07 18.55 1.28
C HIS A 34 -18.84 19.75 2.22
N GLY A 35 -17.65 20.32 2.15
CA GLY A 35 -17.32 21.56 2.83
C GLY A 35 -16.92 22.67 1.85
N PRO A 36 -16.53 23.85 2.35
CA PRO A 36 -16.17 25.00 1.52
C PRO A 36 -14.91 24.78 0.64
N ALA A 37 -14.06 23.80 0.97
CA ALA A 37 -12.90 23.43 0.17
C ALA A 37 -13.18 22.28 -0.82
N GLY A 38 -14.37 21.68 -0.76
CA GLY A 38 -14.81 20.61 -1.66
C GLY A 38 -15.33 19.37 -0.92
N TRP A 39 -15.39 18.26 -1.67
CA TRP A 39 -15.82 16.96 -1.16
C TRP A 39 -14.69 16.26 -0.42
N SER A 40 -15.04 15.50 0.61
CA SER A 40 -14.09 14.65 1.32
C SER A 40 -14.74 13.33 1.74
N GLU A 41 -13.88 12.40 2.14
CA GLU A 41 -14.22 11.02 2.46
C GLU A 41 -13.72 10.68 3.86
N PHE A 42 -14.65 10.19 4.70
CA PHE A 42 -14.31 9.49 5.94
C PHE A 42 -14.57 7.99 5.75
N SER A 43 -13.49 7.23 5.69
CA SER A 43 -13.53 5.80 5.38
C SER A 43 -12.51 5.05 6.22
N PRO A 44 -12.60 4.97 7.56
CA PRO A 44 -11.77 4.05 8.31
C PRO A 44 -12.10 2.59 7.92
N PHE A 45 -11.21 1.65 8.21
CA PHE A 45 -11.57 0.25 8.16
C PHE A 45 -12.47 -0.09 9.37
N ILE A 46 -13.39 -1.03 9.20
CA ILE A 46 -14.44 -1.32 10.20
C ILE A 46 -13.87 -1.91 11.51
N GLU A 47 -12.68 -2.51 11.46
CA GLU A 47 -12.00 -3.05 12.63
C GLU A 47 -11.31 -1.99 13.50
N TYR A 48 -11.15 -0.76 13.00
CA TYR A 48 -10.53 0.32 13.75
C TYR A 48 -11.48 0.84 14.83
N SER A 49 -10.96 0.95 16.06
CA SER A 49 -11.64 1.63 17.16
C SER A 49 -11.82 3.13 16.87
N ASP A 50 -12.68 3.80 17.64
CA ASP A 50 -12.86 5.25 17.54
C ASP A 50 -11.54 6.02 17.64
N SER A 51 -10.64 5.58 18.53
CA SER A 51 -9.31 6.19 18.69
C SER A 51 -8.42 5.99 17.47
N GLU A 52 -8.51 4.85 16.78
CA GLU A 52 -7.75 4.58 15.55
C GLU A 52 -8.37 5.30 14.34
N ALA A 53 -9.67 5.54 14.37
CA ALA A 53 -10.41 6.25 13.34
C ALA A 53 -10.36 7.78 13.49
N GLU A 54 -10.04 8.32 14.66
CA GLU A 54 -9.95 9.78 14.90
C GLU A 54 -9.02 10.50 13.90
N PRO A 55 -7.81 10.02 13.59
CA PRO A 55 -6.96 10.64 12.57
C PRO A 55 -7.59 10.63 11.17
N TRP A 56 -8.35 9.58 10.83
CA TRP A 56 -9.09 9.50 9.57
C TRP A 56 -10.17 10.58 9.50
N LEU A 57 -10.89 10.79 10.60
CA LEU A 57 -11.90 11.84 10.68
C LEU A 57 -11.27 13.22 10.54
N ASN A 58 -10.16 13.47 11.23
CA ASN A 58 -9.45 14.74 11.12
C ASN A 58 -8.96 15.02 9.68
N ALA A 59 -8.40 14.01 9.01
CA ALA A 59 -8.00 14.13 7.61
C ALA A 59 -9.19 14.39 6.67
N ALA A 60 -10.33 13.71 6.90
CA ALA A 60 -11.54 13.93 6.13
C ALA A 60 -12.06 15.37 6.29
N LEU A 61 -12.08 15.87 7.54
CA LEU A 61 -12.52 17.22 7.85
C LEU A 61 -11.59 18.28 7.24
N GLU A 62 -10.27 18.06 7.31
CA GLU A 62 -9.29 18.90 6.64
C GLU A 62 -9.56 18.96 5.13
N GLY A 63 -9.71 17.82 4.46
CA GLY A 63 -9.94 17.75 3.02
C GLY A 63 -11.20 18.47 2.53
N ALA A 64 -12.24 18.59 3.37
CA ALA A 64 -13.48 19.29 3.03
C ALA A 64 -13.46 20.79 3.39
N TYR A 65 -12.65 21.21 4.37
CA TYR A 65 -12.74 22.57 4.94
C TYR A 65 -11.47 23.42 4.81
N VAL A 66 -10.34 22.80 4.50
CA VAL A 66 -9.06 23.50 4.32
C VAL A 66 -8.68 23.43 2.84
N PRO A 67 -8.48 24.59 2.17
CA PRO A 67 -8.01 24.59 0.79
C PRO A 67 -6.68 23.83 0.66
N TRP A 68 -6.58 22.98 -0.35
CA TRP A 68 -5.32 22.29 -0.66
C TRP A 68 -4.19 23.30 -0.90
N PRO A 69 -2.95 22.97 -0.48
CA PRO A 69 -1.80 23.77 -0.85
C PRO A 69 -1.65 23.82 -2.37
N LYS A 70 -0.98 24.86 -2.87
CA LYS A 70 -0.69 25.00 -4.29
C LYS A 70 0.03 23.74 -4.79
N PHE A 71 -0.47 23.16 -5.87
CA PHE A 71 0.17 22.01 -6.51
C PHE A 71 1.43 22.46 -7.26
N GLU A 72 2.55 21.81 -6.93
CA GLU A 72 3.85 22.05 -7.57
C GLU A 72 4.08 21.14 -8.80
N ARG A 73 3.08 20.31 -9.14
CA ARG A 73 3.08 19.43 -10.31
C ARG A 73 1.67 18.97 -10.65
N ASP A 74 1.44 18.71 -11.93
CA ASP A 74 0.13 18.29 -12.44
C ASP A 74 -0.04 16.76 -12.45
N SER A 75 1.04 16.01 -12.25
CA SER A 75 1.01 14.54 -12.20
C SER A 75 2.01 13.94 -11.21
N ILE A 76 1.64 12.78 -10.66
CA ILE A 76 2.45 11.97 -9.77
C ILE A 76 2.61 10.57 -10.39
N GLY A 77 3.84 10.10 -10.51
CA GLY A 77 4.08 8.71 -10.90
C GLY A 77 3.62 7.76 -9.81
N ILE A 78 2.81 6.77 -10.18
CA ILE A 78 2.37 5.70 -9.29
C ILE A 78 3.17 4.41 -9.57
N ASN A 79 3.27 3.54 -8.56
CA ASN A 79 3.74 2.17 -8.79
C ASN A 79 2.57 1.31 -9.31
N ALA A 80 2.91 0.25 -10.06
CA ALA A 80 2.01 -0.88 -10.24
C ALA A 80 1.90 -1.67 -8.93
N THR A 81 0.73 -2.25 -8.65
CA THR A 81 0.53 -3.13 -7.49
C THR A 81 0.19 -4.52 -7.97
N LEU A 82 1.06 -5.48 -7.66
CA LEU A 82 0.93 -6.89 -8.01
C LEU A 82 0.57 -7.70 -6.76
N PRO A 83 -0.68 -8.18 -6.62
CA PRO A 83 -1.05 -9.10 -5.56
C PRO A 83 -0.46 -10.49 -5.82
N LYS A 84 -0.49 -11.37 -4.82
CA LYS A 84 -0.20 -12.80 -5.00
C LYS A 84 -1.24 -13.43 -5.92
N VAL A 85 -0.81 -13.83 -7.11
CA VAL A 85 -1.64 -14.45 -8.16
C VAL A 85 -0.82 -15.53 -8.86
N SER A 86 -1.47 -16.35 -9.69
CA SER A 86 -0.74 -17.25 -10.59
C SER A 86 0.07 -16.46 -11.63
N ILE A 87 1.21 -17.01 -12.05
CA ILE A 87 2.17 -16.31 -12.92
C ILE A 87 1.56 -15.89 -14.27
N ASP A 88 0.67 -16.71 -14.83
CA ASP A 88 -0.06 -16.42 -16.08
C ASP A 88 -0.93 -15.14 -15.99
N ARG A 89 -1.31 -14.71 -14.78
CA ARG A 89 -2.12 -13.50 -14.54
C ARG A 89 -1.29 -12.23 -14.37
N VAL A 90 0.03 -12.33 -14.25
CA VAL A 90 0.91 -11.19 -13.96
C VAL A 90 0.83 -10.14 -15.06
N SER A 91 0.94 -10.54 -16.33
CA SER A 91 0.86 -9.61 -17.47
C SER A 91 -0.48 -8.86 -17.52
N ASP A 92 -1.60 -9.57 -17.32
CA ASP A 92 -2.94 -8.96 -17.30
C ASP A 92 -3.08 -7.88 -16.23
N ILE A 93 -2.47 -8.09 -15.05
CA ILE A 93 -2.51 -7.12 -13.96
C ILE A 93 -1.61 -5.93 -14.28
N LEU A 94 -0.37 -6.17 -14.73
CA LEU A 94 0.61 -5.12 -14.99
C LEU A 94 0.22 -4.23 -16.18
N ASN A 95 -0.47 -4.77 -17.19
CA ASN A 95 -1.03 -4.00 -18.31
C ASN A 95 -2.01 -2.90 -17.87
N ARG A 96 -2.56 -2.98 -16.65
CA ARG A 96 -3.46 -1.95 -16.09
C ARG A 96 -2.71 -0.72 -15.56
N PHE A 97 -1.38 -0.74 -15.55
CA PHE A 97 -0.52 0.34 -15.04
C PHE A 97 0.43 0.87 -16.12
N PRO A 98 -0.10 1.38 -17.25
CA PRO A 98 0.74 1.89 -18.33
C PRO A 98 1.64 3.04 -17.83
N GLY A 99 2.93 2.96 -18.13
CA GLY A 99 3.91 3.97 -17.76
C GLY A 99 4.45 3.89 -16.32
N ALA A 100 3.97 2.94 -15.51
CA ALA A 100 4.60 2.67 -14.22
C ALA A 100 6.06 2.23 -14.43
N LYS A 101 6.96 2.72 -13.58
CA LYS A 101 8.39 2.35 -13.58
C LYS A 101 8.80 1.48 -12.39
N THR A 102 7.85 1.28 -11.48
CA THR A 102 8.04 0.55 -10.24
C THR A 102 6.86 -0.37 -10.03
N VAL A 103 7.12 -1.57 -9.53
CA VAL A 103 6.10 -2.54 -9.12
C VAL A 103 6.24 -2.85 -7.64
N LYS A 104 5.12 -2.87 -6.91
CA LYS A 104 5.04 -3.39 -5.55
C LYS A 104 4.39 -4.77 -5.58
N ILE A 105 5.11 -5.78 -5.11
CA ILE A 105 4.71 -7.18 -5.15
C ILE A 105 4.44 -7.63 -3.72
N LYS A 106 3.22 -8.11 -3.46
CA LYS A 106 2.88 -8.73 -2.17
C LYS A 106 3.46 -10.13 -2.11
N ILE A 107 4.15 -10.48 -1.03
CA ILE A 107 4.81 -11.77 -0.86
C ILE A 107 4.57 -12.35 0.54
N ASP A 108 4.63 -13.67 0.66
CA ASP A 108 4.70 -14.43 1.91
C ASP A 108 6.10 -14.97 2.16
N ASP A 109 6.82 -15.47 1.16
CA ASP A 109 8.21 -15.95 1.33
C ASP A 109 8.97 -16.02 0.00
N PHE A 110 10.25 -16.39 0.03
CA PHE A 110 11.05 -16.51 -1.19
C PHE A 110 10.68 -17.72 -2.05
N GLU A 111 10.38 -18.85 -1.42
CA GLU A 111 10.19 -20.12 -2.11
C GLU A 111 8.93 -20.10 -2.98
N HIS A 112 7.85 -19.50 -2.48
CA HIS A 112 6.58 -19.44 -3.18
C HIS A 112 6.44 -18.21 -4.10
N ASP A 113 7.04 -17.06 -3.75
CA ASP A 113 6.73 -15.80 -4.42
C ASP A 113 7.88 -15.20 -5.24
N SER A 114 9.07 -15.81 -5.25
CA SER A 114 10.19 -15.32 -6.07
C SER A 114 9.89 -15.32 -7.57
N GLU A 115 9.02 -16.22 -8.04
CA GLU A 115 8.56 -16.27 -9.43
C GLU A 115 7.71 -15.04 -9.81
N LEU A 116 7.02 -14.39 -8.85
CA LEU A 116 6.30 -13.14 -9.13
C LEU A 116 7.27 -11.99 -9.46
N VAL A 117 8.43 -11.97 -8.82
CA VAL A 117 9.49 -11.00 -9.11
C VAL A 117 10.04 -11.23 -10.51
N GLU A 118 10.33 -12.49 -10.84
CA GLU A 118 10.81 -12.89 -12.17
C GLU A 118 9.80 -12.53 -13.26
N ALA A 119 8.53 -12.91 -13.10
CA ALA A 119 7.47 -12.61 -14.06
C ALA A 119 7.24 -11.09 -14.24
N ALA A 120 7.40 -10.29 -13.18
CA ALA A 120 7.30 -8.84 -13.29
C ALA A 120 8.48 -8.23 -14.07
N LEU A 121 9.69 -8.79 -13.92
CA LEU A 121 10.88 -8.36 -14.66
C LEU A 121 10.88 -8.87 -16.10
N ASP A 122 10.30 -10.04 -16.37
CA ASP A 122 10.07 -10.52 -17.74
C ASP A 122 9.08 -9.62 -18.48
N PHE A 123 8.05 -9.13 -17.78
CA PHE A 123 7.12 -8.14 -18.32
C PHE A 123 7.80 -6.80 -18.58
N ASN A 124 8.63 -6.31 -17.66
CA ASN A 124 9.41 -5.11 -17.83
C ASN A 124 10.76 -5.20 -17.08
N PRO A 125 11.89 -5.38 -17.79
CA PRO A 125 13.20 -5.57 -17.16
C PRO A 125 13.73 -4.30 -16.47
N ASP A 126 13.16 -3.14 -16.77
CA ASP A 126 13.55 -1.85 -16.18
C ASP A 126 12.79 -1.52 -14.89
N PHE A 127 11.90 -2.41 -14.42
CA PHE A 127 11.17 -2.17 -13.18
C PHE A 127 12.11 -2.09 -11.97
N LYS A 128 11.88 -1.05 -11.16
CA LYS A 128 12.23 -1.11 -9.75
C LYS A 128 11.22 -1.96 -9.00
N VAL A 129 11.67 -2.81 -8.10
CA VAL A 129 10.82 -3.73 -7.35
C VAL A 129 10.72 -3.32 -5.89
N ARG A 130 9.51 -3.31 -5.35
CA ARG A 130 9.23 -3.22 -3.91
C ARG A 130 8.56 -4.51 -3.47
N LEU A 131 9.01 -5.10 -2.37
CA LEU A 131 8.36 -6.27 -1.79
C LEU A 131 7.54 -5.85 -0.57
N ASP A 132 6.30 -6.30 -0.47
CA ASP A 132 5.39 -6.00 0.65
C ASP A 132 5.06 -7.27 1.42
N VAL A 133 5.57 -7.34 2.65
CA VAL A 133 5.47 -8.50 3.55
C VAL A 133 4.39 -8.29 4.63
N ASN A 134 3.97 -7.04 4.87
CA ASN A 134 2.97 -6.66 5.89
C ASN A 134 3.27 -7.21 7.31
N GLY A 135 4.53 -7.26 7.71
CA GLY A 135 4.97 -7.73 9.02
C GLY A 135 4.86 -9.23 9.22
N GLY A 136 4.73 -10.01 8.14
CA GLY A 136 4.49 -11.46 8.19
C GLY A 136 5.67 -12.31 8.69
N TRP A 137 6.88 -11.78 8.81
CA TRP A 137 8.05 -12.55 9.26
C TRP A 137 8.49 -12.20 10.67
N ASN A 138 8.94 -13.21 11.41
CA ASN A 138 9.88 -12.99 12.51
C ASN A 138 11.30 -12.73 11.96
N LEU A 139 12.19 -12.22 12.81
CA LEU A 139 13.57 -11.87 12.44
C LEU A 139 14.33 -12.98 11.71
N LYS A 140 14.25 -14.23 12.18
CA LYS A 140 15.00 -15.36 11.58
C LYS A 140 14.50 -15.66 10.16
N THR A 141 13.19 -15.73 9.98
CA THR A 141 12.56 -15.94 8.68
C THR A 141 12.87 -14.79 7.73
N ALA A 142 12.82 -13.56 8.22
CA ALA A 142 13.16 -12.38 7.43
C ALA A 142 14.59 -12.42 6.93
N LEU A 143 15.59 -12.69 7.79
CA LEU A 143 16.99 -12.80 7.36
C LEU A 143 17.19 -13.84 6.25
N LEU A 144 16.56 -15.02 6.39
CA LEU A 144 16.66 -16.09 5.39
C LEU A 144 16.04 -15.67 4.04
N ASN A 145 14.79 -15.20 4.06
CA ASN A 145 14.10 -14.75 2.84
C ASN A 145 14.86 -13.62 2.16
N LEU A 146 15.29 -12.62 2.93
CA LEU A 146 15.98 -11.45 2.41
C LEU A 146 17.35 -11.80 1.84
N TYR A 147 18.07 -12.73 2.44
CA TYR A 147 19.31 -13.25 1.86
C TYR A 147 19.08 -13.89 0.49
N ASN A 148 18.06 -14.76 0.38
CA ASN A 148 17.72 -15.43 -0.89
C ASN A 148 17.26 -14.43 -1.96
N TYR A 149 16.39 -13.49 -1.61
CA TYR A 149 15.97 -12.41 -2.50
C TYR A 149 17.16 -11.57 -2.96
N ASN A 150 18.05 -11.18 -2.06
CA ASN A 150 19.23 -10.38 -2.40
C ASN A 150 20.19 -11.12 -3.34
N LEU A 151 20.42 -12.42 -3.10
CA LEU A 151 21.25 -13.25 -3.97
C LEU A 151 20.71 -13.33 -5.40
N ARG A 152 19.38 -13.50 -5.56
CA ARG A 152 18.76 -13.68 -6.88
C ARG A 152 18.47 -12.36 -7.61
N PHE A 153 18.05 -11.32 -6.87
CA PHE A 153 17.48 -10.10 -7.43
C PHE A 153 18.03 -8.79 -6.84
N GLY A 154 19.06 -8.81 -6.01
CA GLY A 154 19.46 -7.67 -5.16
C GLY A 154 19.62 -6.30 -5.84
N LYS A 155 19.85 -6.25 -7.16
CA LYS A 155 20.02 -5.01 -7.93
C LYS A 155 18.72 -4.28 -8.29
N VAL A 156 17.56 -4.96 -8.25
CA VAL A 156 16.29 -4.37 -8.71
C VAL A 156 15.48 -3.74 -7.57
N PHE A 157 15.79 -4.09 -6.32
CA PHE A 157 14.98 -3.67 -5.18
C PHE A 157 15.14 -2.18 -4.88
N GLU A 158 14.02 -1.48 -4.80
CA GLU A 158 13.95 -0.13 -4.26
C GLU A 158 13.87 -0.17 -2.73
N TYR A 159 13.03 -1.04 -2.17
CA TYR A 159 12.96 -1.36 -0.75
C TYR A 159 12.13 -2.62 -0.47
N ILE A 160 12.19 -3.10 0.78
CA ILE A 160 11.31 -4.11 1.37
C ILE A 160 10.41 -3.42 2.39
N GLU A 161 9.09 -3.49 2.18
CA GLU A 161 8.04 -2.90 3.03
C GLU A 161 7.72 -3.86 4.18
N GLN A 162 7.96 -3.39 5.41
CA GLN A 162 7.58 -4.03 6.67
C GLN A 162 7.85 -5.54 6.71
N PRO A 163 9.12 -6.01 6.60
CA PRO A 163 9.43 -7.44 6.68
C PRO A 163 8.97 -8.07 8.00
N CYS A 164 9.15 -7.36 9.11
CA CYS A 164 8.77 -7.78 10.46
C CYS A 164 7.75 -6.82 11.08
N LEU A 165 7.02 -7.30 12.08
CA LEU A 165 6.04 -6.48 12.79
C LEU A 165 6.71 -5.49 13.77
N GLU A 166 7.74 -5.95 14.49
CA GLU A 166 8.35 -5.19 15.58
C GLU A 166 9.48 -4.26 15.09
N ILE A 167 9.49 -3.01 15.57
CA ILE A 167 10.53 -2.02 15.23
C ILE A 167 11.93 -2.51 15.61
N SER A 168 12.07 -3.26 16.70
CA SER A 168 13.34 -3.84 17.14
C SER A 168 13.91 -4.82 16.11
N GLU A 169 13.07 -5.66 15.51
CA GLU A 169 13.45 -6.59 14.45
C GLU A 169 13.81 -5.83 13.17
N LEU A 170 13.02 -4.82 12.77
CA LEU A 170 13.32 -3.96 11.61
C LEU A 170 14.68 -3.25 11.76
N LYS A 171 15.00 -2.79 12.98
CA LYS A 171 16.29 -2.16 13.30
C LYS A 171 17.44 -3.16 13.17
N GLU A 172 17.23 -4.41 13.58
CA GLU A 172 18.25 -5.45 13.47
C GLU A 172 18.50 -5.82 12.02
N LEU A 173 17.44 -6.03 11.23
CA LEU A 173 17.55 -6.31 9.80
C LEU A 173 18.36 -5.24 9.04
N LYS A 174 18.15 -3.95 9.35
CA LYS A 174 18.89 -2.84 8.72
C LYS A 174 20.41 -2.89 8.94
N LYS A 175 20.91 -3.64 9.93
CA LYS A 175 22.35 -3.83 10.16
C LYS A 175 22.93 -4.99 9.34
N GLU A 176 22.11 -6.01 9.09
CA GLU A 176 22.55 -7.28 8.53
C GLU A 176 22.48 -7.33 7.00
N ILE A 177 21.55 -6.59 6.39
CA ILE A 177 21.33 -6.63 4.93
C ILE A 177 21.51 -5.26 4.28
N PRO A 178 22.04 -5.19 3.04
CA PRO A 178 22.23 -3.94 2.32
C PRO A 178 20.93 -3.38 1.71
N MET A 179 19.83 -4.14 1.75
CA MET A 179 18.55 -3.73 1.18
C MET A 179 17.87 -2.68 2.06
N LYS A 180 17.23 -1.69 1.41
CA LYS A 180 16.45 -0.66 2.12
C LYS A 180 15.19 -1.28 2.71
N ILE A 181 14.89 -0.94 3.96
CA ILE A 181 13.66 -1.36 4.64
C ILE A 181 12.79 -0.13 4.90
N ALA A 182 11.55 -0.20 4.41
CA ALA A 182 10.48 0.78 4.58
C ALA A 182 9.48 0.30 5.64
#